data_AF-A0A844ZY03-F1
#
_entry.id   AF-A0A844ZY03-F1
#
_cell.length_a   1.000
_cell.length_b   1.000
_cell.length_c   1.000
_cell.angle_alpha   90.00
_cell.angle_beta   90.00
_cell.angle_gamma   90.00
#
_symmetry.space_group_name_H-M   'P 1'
#
loop_
_entity.id
_entity.type
_entity.pdbx_description
1 polymer ?
#
loop_
_entity_poly.entity_id
_entity_poly.type
_entity_poly.pdbx_seq_one_letter_code
_entity_poly.pdbx_strand_id
1 'polypeptide(L)'
;MAGKPTPRPRPPARRHPIHKRRFTPLKRAVRIPVWGDLSIRLSIALALIFLVIMIHWWDRDGLVDNLDGHISFLDVIYFTMISITTTGFGDIAPISDRARLVEAVIVTPVRFAVLFIFVGTAYNFIIKRSWEKFRMGQIQEQLHDHVVVLGFGVSGSEAVSELIERGTDPACIVVMDASPERLEQAELLGCNVIEADATRDENLEAVRIEAAKTVLVSAGRDDSSILIVLTVRHLAPNVPISVVVRAADNEQLARQAGADNVINPVRFTGLLLAGSAQGAHIADYLGDLASVTGRVQLVERPVLPEEIGRPLSDLASGGRGLRIYRNGGACGFWEHEAECLQAGDIVVEILPTEATEAGVRL
;
A
#
# COMPACT_ATOMS: atom_id res chain seq x y z
N MET A 1 -2.02 65.96 -35.26
CA MET A 1 -2.22 64.52 -35.52
C MET A 1 -1.41 63.73 -34.50
N ALA A 2 -2.05 63.17 -33.49
CA ALA A 2 -1.39 62.40 -32.43
C ALA A 2 -1.80 60.92 -32.58
N GLY A 3 -0.81 60.05 -32.74
CA GLY A 3 -1.00 58.62 -33.01
C GLY A 3 -1.49 57.84 -31.78
N LYS A 4 -2.43 56.92 -32.01
CA LYS A 4 -2.95 55.99 -31.00
C LYS A 4 -1.88 54.98 -30.57
N PRO A 5 -1.85 54.57 -29.29
CA PRO A 5 -0.91 53.57 -28.79
C PRO A 5 -1.33 52.15 -29.24
N THR A 6 -0.35 51.35 -29.63
CA THR A 6 -0.50 49.93 -30.01
C THR A 6 -0.67 49.02 -28.78
N PRO A 7 -1.52 47.98 -28.84
CA PRO A 7 -1.72 47.07 -27.71
C PRO A 7 -0.54 46.09 -27.57
N ARG A 8 -0.13 45.83 -26.32
CA ARG A 8 0.93 44.86 -25.99
C ARG A 8 0.49 43.41 -26.30
N PRO A 9 1.41 42.52 -26.71
CA PRO A 9 1.08 41.13 -26.99
C PRO A 9 0.74 40.37 -25.69
N ARG A 10 -0.30 39.52 -25.74
CA ARG A 10 -0.67 38.60 -24.65
C ARG A 10 0.44 37.54 -24.44
N PRO A 11 0.73 37.14 -23.20
CA PRO A 11 1.68 36.06 -22.95
C PRO A 11 1.14 34.71 -23.47
N PRO A 12 2.02 33.77 -23.87
CA PRO A 12 1.60 32.49 -24.39
C PRO A 12 0.91 31.65 -23.31
N ALA A 13 -0.21 31.04 -23.66
CA ALA A 13 -0.95 30.13 -22.79
C ALA A 13 -0.04 28.95 -22.38
N ARG A 14 0.09 28.72 -21.07
CA ARG A 14 0.76 27.55 -20.50
C ARG A 14 0.04 26.29 -21.01
N ARG A 15 0.71 25.48 -21.81
CA ARG A 15 0.20 24.17 -22.25
C ARG A 15 0.20 23.23 -21.03
N HIS A 16 -0.98 22.80 -20.59
CA HIS A 16 -1.08 21.69 -19.65
C HIS A 16 -0.44 20.43 -20.27
N PRO A 17 0.31 19.64 -19.50
CA PRO A 17 0.81 18.37 -19.99
C PRO A 17 -0.40 17.48 -20.29
N ILE A 18 -0.58 17.16 -21.57
CA ILE A 18 -1.55 16.16 -22.00
C ILE A 18 -1.07 14.85 -21.37
N HIS A 19 -1.76 14.39 -20.31
CA HIS A 19 -1.62 13.02 -19.82
C HIS A 19 -1.83 12.11 -21.04
N LYS A 20 -0.73 11.57 -21.57
CA LYS A 20 -0.80 10.48 -22.53
C LYS A 20 -1.57 9.38 -21.83
N ARG A 21 -2.84 9.20 -22.21
CA ARG A 21 -3.62 8.02 -21.84
C ARG A 21 -2.75 6.83 -22.23
N ARG A 22 -2.08 6.22 -21.25
CA ARG A 22 -1.38 4.96 -21.43
C ARG A 22 -2.45 4.04 -22.01
N PHE A 23 -2.24 3.61 -23.24
CA PHE A 23 -3.10 2.63 -23.86
C PHE A 23 -2.98 1.37 -23.00
N THR A 24 -3.94 1.15 -22.11
CA THR A 24 -4.02 -0.08 -21.33
C THR A 24 -4.58 -1.12 -22.28
N PRO A 25 -3.76 -2.07 -22.81
CA PRO A 25 -4.28 -3.08 -23.69
C PRO A 25 -5.36 -3.86 -22.94
N LEU A 26 -6.43 -4.24 -23.64
CA LEU A 26 -7.43 -5.18 -23.14
C LEU A 26 -6.72 -6.50 -22.79
N LYS A 27 -6.36 -6.66 -21.52
CA LYS A 27 -5.83 -7.91 -20.98
C LYS A 27 -7.03 -8.74 -20.54
N ARG A 28 -7.43 -9.71 -21.35
CA ARG A 28 -8.24 -10.81 -20.83
C ARG A 28 -7.33 -11.58 -19.89
N ALA A 29 -7.64 -11.57 -18.59
CA ALA A 29 -6.97 -12.45 -17.66
C ALA A 29 -7.28 -13.88 -18.11
N VAL A 30 -6.35 -14.49 -18.87
CA VAL A 30 -6.32 -15.93 -19.01
C VAL A 30 -5.89 -16.41 -17.63
N ARG A 31 -6.85 -16.55 -16.72
CA ARG A 31 -6.67 -17.26 -15.46
C ARG A 31 -6.46 -18.72 -15.86
N ILE A 32 -5.26 -19.06 -16.32
CA ILE A 32 -4.82 -20.44 -16.25
C ILE A 32 -4.75 -20.71 -14.75
N PRO A 33 -5.64 -21.54 -14.18
CA PRO A 33 -5.54 -21.89 -12.77
C PRO A 33 -4.12 -22.41 -12.49
N VAL A 34 -3.61 -22.29 -11.26
CA VAL A 34 -2.27 -22.77 -10.90
C VAL A 34 -2.05 -24.24 -11.35
N TRP A 35 -3.11 -25.04 -11.28
CA TRP A 35 -3.15 -26.42 -11.79
C TRP A 35 -2.99 -26.54 -13.32
N GLY A 36 -3.47 -25.56 -14.09
CA GLY A 36 -3.33 -25.51 -15.54
C GLY A 36 -1.88 -25.25 -15.97
N ASP A 37 -1.19 -24.31 -15.33
CA ASP A 37 0.24 -24.04 -15.58
C ASP A 37 1.10 -25.26 -15.19
N LEU A 38 0.80 -25.88 -14.04
CA LEU A 38 1.42 -27.14 -13.62
C LEU A 38 1.17 -28.28 -14.63
N SER A 39 -0.06 -28.42 -15.13
CA SER A 39 -0.40 -29.48 -16.09
C SER A 39 0.31 -29.32 -17.44
N ILE A 40 0.43 -28.09 -17.94
CA ILE A 40 1.14 -27.79 -19.19
C ILE A 40 2.62 -28.12 -19.06
N ARG A 41 3.26 -27.66 -17.97
CA ARG A 41 4.68 -27.94 -17.70
C ARG A 41 4.95 -29.43 -17.52
N LEU A 42 4.09 -30.12 -16.77
CA LEU A 42 4.18 -31.57 -16.59
C LEU A 42 4.04 -32.29 -17.93
N SER A 43 3.11 -31.85 -18.78
CA SER A 43 2.91 -32.43 -20.12
C SER A 43 4.13 -32.22 -21.02
N ILE A 44 4.74 -31.03 -20.99
CA ILE A 44 5.98 -30.75 -21.74
C ILE A 44 7.13 -31.61 -21.22
N ALA A 45 7.31 -31.70 -19.89
CA ALA A 45 8.36 -32.53 -19.30
C ALA A 45 8.19 -34.02 -19.64
N LEU A 46 6.97 -34.55 -19.53
CA LEU A 46 6.65 -35.93 -19.91
C LEU A 46 6.85 -36.17 -21.41
N ALA A 47 6.50 -35.22 -22.27
CA ALA A 47 6.73 -35.33 -23.71
C ALA A 47 8.24 -35.35 -24.06
N LEU A 48 9.05 -34.53 -23.37
CA LEU A 48 10.50 -34.52 -23.53
C LEU A 48 11.15 -35.82 -23.03
N ILE A 49 10.71 -36.34 -21.88
CA ILE A 49 11.18 -37.63 -21.35
C ILE A 49 10.80 -38.76 -22.32
N PHE A 50 9.54 -38.77 -22.79
CA PHE A 50 9.07 -39.75 -23.77
C PHE A 50 9.88 -39.70 -25.07
N LEU A 51 10.20 -38.50 -25.56
CA LEU A 51 11.07 -38.31 -26.72
C LEU A 51 12.45 -38.98 -26.50
N VAL A 52 13.07 -38.79 -25.33
CA VAL A 52 14.36 -39.41 -25.02
C VAL A 52 14.24 -40.94 -24.93
N ILE A 53 13.19 -41.47 -24.30
CA ILE A 53 12.93 -42.92 -24.24
C ILE A 53 12.84 -43.50 -25.66
N MET A 54 12.15 -42.82 -26.58
CA MET A 54 12.06 -43.27 -27.98
C MET A 54 13.41 -43.23 -28.70
N ILE A 55 14.24 -42.22 -28.42
CA ILE A 55 15.60 -42.11 -28.99
C ILE A 55 16.50 -43.24 -28.48
N HIS A 56 16.49 -43.51 -27.17
CA HIS A 56 17.25 -44.63 -26.59
C HIS A 56 16.74 -45.99 -27.05
N TRP A 57 15.43 -46.15 -27.24
CA TRP A 57 14.88 -47.38 -27.81
C TRP A 57 15.36 -47.63 -29.23
N TRP A 58 15.44 -46.56 -30.04
CA TRP A 58 15.96 -46.65 -31.41
C TRP A 58 17.48 -46.91 -31.44
N ASP A 59 18.24 -46.37 -30.50
CA ASP A 59 19.71 -46.48 -30.43
C ASP A 59 20.19 -47.56 -29.43
N ARG A 60 19.30 -48.47 -29.00
CA ARG A 60 19.56 -49.46 -27.94
C ARG A 60 20.74 -50.39 -28.23
N ASP A 61 21.02 -50.65 -29.51
CA ASP A 61 22.15 -51.50 -29.93
C ASP A 61 23.51 -50.84 -29.62
N GLY A 62 23.50 -49.52 -29.34
CA GLY A 62 24.66 -48.76 -28.87
C GLY A 62 24.84 -48.74 -27.35
N LEU A 63 23.93 -49.39 -26.61
CA LEU A 63 23.95 -49.52 -25.15
C LEU A 63 24.34 -50.95 -24.75
N VAL A 64 24.96 -51.10 -23.58
CA VAL A 64 25.23 -52.40 -22.97
C VAL A 64 24.76 -52.40 -21.53
N ASP A 65 24.10 -53.48 -21.12
CA ASP A 65 23.87 -53.80 -19.71
C ASP A 65 25.05 -54.64 -19.21
N ASN A 66 25.74 -54.15 -18.17
CA ASN A 66 26.90 -54.82 -17.62
C ASN A 66 26.56 -56.06 -16.75
N LEU A 67 25.28 -56.31 -16.46
CA LEU A 67 24.82 -57.44 -15.65
C LEU A 67 24.50 -58.67 -16.50
N ASP A 68 23.69 -58.53 -17.55
CA ASP A 68 23.21 -59.65 -18.37
C ASP A 68 23.42 -59.48 -19.89
N GLY A 69 23.89 -58.31 -20.33
CA GLY A 69 24.20 -58.01 -21.73
C GLY A 69 22.99 -57.75 -22.63
N HIS A 70 21.77 -57.73 -22.10
CA HIS A 70 20.54 -57.56 -22.88
C HIS A 70 19.80 -56.28 -22.50
N ILE A 71 19.50 -55.43 -23.50
CA ILE A 71 18.75 -54.18 -23.26
C ILE A 71 17.26 -54.42 -23.55
N SER A 72 16.45 -54.56 -22.50
CA SER A 72 15.00 -54.59 -22.58
C SER A 72 14.38 -53.18 -22.67
N PHE A 73 13.07 -53.12 -22.92
CA PHE A 73 12.35 -51.83 -22.92
C PHE A 73 12.34 -51.17 -21.54
N LEU A 74 12.27 -51.97 -20.48
CA LEU A 74 12.33 -51.46 -19.11
C LEU A 74 13.71 -50.89 -18.79
N ASP A 75 14.78 -51.50 -19.31
CA ASP A 75 16.16 -51.04 -19.13
C ASP A 75 16.37 -49.69 -19.82
N VAL A 76 15.74 -49.47 -20.98
CA VAL A 76 15.75 -48.17 -21.65
C VAL A 76 15.01 -47.10 -20.85
N ILE A 77 13.85 -47.41 -20.26
CA ILE A 77 13.13 -46.46 -19.39
C ILE A 77 14.00 -46.15 -18.16
N TYR A 78 14.56 -47.18 -17.53
CA TYR A 78 15.41 -47.06 -16.35
C TYR A 78 16.65 -46.20 -16.65
N PHE A 79 17.40 -46.54 -17.71
CA PHE A 79 18.56 -45.77 -18.18
C PHE A 79 18.21 -44.31 -18.46
N THR A 80 17.09 -44.05 -19.14
CA THR A 80 16.62 -42.68 -19.41
C THR A 80 16.35 -41.90 -18.12
N MET A 81 15.67 -42.52 -17.15
CA MET A 81 15.34 -41.88 -15.88
C MET A 81 16.59 -41.58 -15.05
N ILE A 82 17.55 -42.49 -14.95
CA ILE A 82 18.80 -42.26 -14.19
C ILE A 82 19.70 -41.23 -14.88
N SER A 83 19.67 -41.13 -16.21
CA SER A 83 20.43 -40.12 -16.97
C SER A 83 19.82 -38.71 -16.84
N ILE A 84 18.49 -38.60 -16.93
CA ILE A 84 17.77 -37.32 -16.77
C ILE A 84 17.88 -36.81 -15.32
N THR A 85 17.79 -37.70 -14.33
CA THR A 85 17.94 -37.35 -12.89
C THR A 85 19.39 -37.13 -12.46
N THR A 86 20.36 -37.30 -13.35
CA THR A 86 21.81 -37.22 -13.05
C THR A 86 22.31 -38.21 -12.00
N THR A 87 21.60 -39.34 -11.82
CA THR A 87 22.00 -40.38 -10.88
C THR A 87 23.13 -41.23 -11.47
N GLY A 88 22.95 -41.71 -12.71
CA GLY A 88 24.00 -42.37 -13.49
C GLY A 88 24.73 -43.52 -12.80
N PHE A 89 24.03 -44.56 -12.36
CA PHE A 89 24.62 -45.71 -11.65
C PHE A 89 25.71 -46.45 -12.46
N GLY A 90 25.71 -46.34 -13.79
CA GLY A 90 26.74 -46.90 -14.67
C GLY A 90 26.60 -48.40 -14.93
N ASP A 91 25.47 -48.98 -14.53
CA ASP A 91 25.04 -50.34 -14.85
C ASP A 91 24.70 -50.50 -16.34
N ILE A 92 24.06 -49.50 -16.94
CA ILE A 92 23.86 -49.39 -18.39
C ILE A 92 24.70 -48.23 -18.93
N ALA A 93 25.47 -48.47 -20.00
CA ALA A 93 26.36 -47.46 -20.57
C ALA A 93 26.39 -47.45 -22.11
N PRO A 94 26.60 -46.28 -22.73
CA PRO A 94 26.81 -46.17 -24.17
C PRO A 94 28.21 -46.65 -24.58
N ILE A 95 28.25 -47.72 -25.38
CA ILE A 95 29.50 -48.30 -25.89
C ILE A 95 29.87 -47.77 -27.28
N SER A 96 28.90 -47.28 -28.05
CA SER A 96 29.14 -46.73 -29.39
C SER A 96 29.38 -45.21 -29.37
N ASP A 97 30.20 -44.71 -30.30
CA ASP A 97 30.43 -43.26 -30.46
C ASP A 97 29.14 -42.50 -30.78
N ARG A 98 28.22 -43.15 -31.52
CA ARG A 98 26.90 -42.61 -31.82
C ARG A 98 26.06 -42.42 -30.55
N ALA A 99 25.99 -43.44 -29.69
CA ALA A 99 25.23 -43.37 -28.44
C ALA A 99 25.80 -42.32 -27.48
N ARG A 100 27.14 -42.20 -27.41
CA ARG A 100 27.81 -41.13 -26.65
C ARG A 100 27.47 -39.73 -27.18
N LEU A 101 27.37 -39.58 -28.50
CA LEU A 101 26.98 -38.32 -29.12
C LEU A 101 25.51 -37.97 -28.84
N VAL A 102 24.62 -38.96 -28.87
CA VAL A 102 23.20 -38.80 -28.49
C VAL A 102 23.08 -38.32 -27.04
N GLU A 103 23.81 -38.94 -26.11
CA GLU A 103 23.85 -38.53 -24.70
C GLU A 103 24.32 -37.07 -24.51
N ALA A 104 25.40 -36.70 -25.20
CA ALA A 104 25.99 -35.37 -25.08
C ALA A 104 25.15 -34.27 -25.75
N VAL A 105 24.61 -34.53 -26.94
CA VAL A 105 24.00 -33.49 -27.80
C VAL A 105 22.48 -33.45 -27.66
N ILE A 106 21.82 -34.55 -27.29
CA ILE A 106 20.36 -34.63 -27.20
C ILE A 106 19.92 -34.74 -25.74
N VAL A 107 20.39 -35.77 -25.03
CA VAL A 107 19.92 -36.07 -23.66
C VAL A 107 20.32 -34.96 -22.69
N THR A 108 21.54 -34.45 -22.79
CA THR A 108 22.03 -33.38 -21.93
C THR A 108 21.22 -32.08 -22.03
N PRO A 109 20.90 -31.53 -23.22
CA PRO A 109 20.01 -30.38 -23.33
C PRO A 109 18.58 -30.65 -22.86
N VAL A 110 18.02 -31.84 -23.14
CA VAL A 110 16.67 -32.21 -22.67
C VAL A 110 16.64 -32.28 -21.15
N ARG A 111 17.67 -32.84 -20.52
CA ARG A 111 17.85 -32.84 -19.06
C ARG A 111 17.80 -31.42 -18.49
N PHE A 112 18.56 -30.48 -19.07
CA PHE A 112 18.52 -29.09 -18.62
C PHE A 112 17.13 -28.48 -18.81
N ALA A 113 16.47 -28.73 -19.94
CA ALA A 113 15.12 -28.24 -20.19
C ALA A 113 14.11 -28.74 -19.14
N VAL A 114 14.11 -30.05 -18.83
CA VAL A 114 13.25 -30.63 -17.79
C VAL A 114 13.55 -30.02 -16.42
N LEU A 115 14.83 -29.86 -16.06
CA LEU A 115 15.22 -29.22 -14.81
C LEU A 115 14.71 -27.77 -14.74
N PHE A 116 14.94 -26.95 -15.76
CA PHE A 116 14.57 -25.53 -15.78
C PHE A 116 13.05 -25.30 -15.78
N ILE A 117 12.27 -26.18 -16.42
CA ILE A 117 10.79 -26.13 -16.39
C ILE A 117 10.26 -26.12 -14.94
N PHE A 118 10.89 -26.91 -14.06
CA PHE A 118 10.50 -27.00 -12.65
C PHE A 118 11.21 -25.98 -11.75
N VAL A 119 12.47 -25.63 -12.03
CA VAL A 119 13.24 -24.63 -11.28
C VAL A 119 12.55 -23.26 -11.28
N GLY A 120 11.99 -22.81 -12.41
CA GLY A 120 11.30 -21.51 -12.48
C GLY A 120 10.06 -21.42 -11.56
N THR A 121 9.34 -22.53 -11.38
CA THR A 121 8.23 -22.65 -10.42
C THR A 121 8.71 -22.72 -8.98
N ALA A 122 9.75 -23.52 -8.70
CA ALA A 122 10.33 -23.62 -7.37
C ALA A 122 10.88 -22.25 -6.91
N TYR A 123 11.54 -21.52 -7.79
CA TYR A 123 12.04 -20.17 -7.54
C TYR A 123 10.90 -19.20 -7.16
N ASN A 124 9.85 -19.12 -7.99
CA ASN A 124 8.72 -18.22 -7.74
C ASN A 124 7.90 -18.63 -6.50
N PHE A 125 7.72 -19.94 -6.26
CA PHE A 125 6.91 -20.45 -5.15
C PHE A 125 7.64 -20.34 -3.80
N ILE A 126 8.94 -20.66 -3.76
CA ILE A 126 9.71 -20.75 -2.51
C ILE A 126 10.27 -19.38 -2.12
N ILE A 127 10.82 -18.61 -3.04
CA ILE A 127 11.56 -17.39 -2.68
C ILE A 127 10.60 -16.22 -2.50
N LYS A 128 9.76 -15.91 -3.50
CA LYS A 128 8.95 -14.69 -3.45
C LYS A 128 7.93 -14.70 -2.30
N ARG A 129 7.20 -15.81 -2.14
CA ARG A 129 6.13 -15.90 -1.13
C ARG A 129 6.65 -16.09 0.29
N SER A 130 7.79 -16.76 0.47
CA SER A 130 8.36 -17.00 1.80
C SER A 130 9.09 -15.78 2.34
N TRP A 131 9.80 -15.04 1.49
CA TRP A 131 10.47 -13.78 1.87
C TRP A 131 9.48 -12.66 2.19
N GLU A 132 8.43 -12.49 1.38
CA GLU A 132 7.37 -11.51 1.67
C GLU A 132 6.67 -11.80 3.00
N LYS A 133 6.38 -13.08 3.28
CA LYS A 133 5.81 -13.50 4.58
C LYS A 133 6.76 -13.28 5.75
N PHE A 134 8.04 -13.60 5.59
CA PHE A 134 9.04 -13.41 6.65
C PHE A 134 9.26 -11.91 6.94
N ARG A 135 9.39 -11.09 5.89
CA ARG A 135 9.47 -9.63 6.00
C ARG A 135 8.23 -9.05 6.68
N MET A 136 7.04 -9.50 6.29
CA MET A 136 5.78 -9.07 6.89
C MET A 136 5.70 -9.45 8.37
N GLY A 137 6.14 -10.65 8.74
CA GLY A 137 6.20 -11.08 10.14
C GLY A 137 7.12 -10.19 11.00
N GLN A 138 8.30 -9.82 10.49
CA GLN A 138 9.19 -8.91 11.23
C GLN A 138 8.64 -7.49 11.34
N ILE A 139 7.99 -6.97 10.29
CA ILE A 139 7.33 -5.66 10.35
C ILE A 139 6.21 -5.70 11.39
N GLN A 140 5.33 -6.71 11.33
CA GLN A 140 4.25 -6.91 12.29
C GLN A 140 4.78 -6.97 13.73
N GLU A 141 5.92 -7.63 13.97
CA GLU A 141 6.54 -7.72 15.30
C GLU A 141 6.94 -6.37 15.90
N GLN A 142 7.21 -5.37 15.06
CA GLN A 142 7.68 -4.04 15.47
C GLN A 142 6.58 -2.97 15.48
N LEU A 143 5.36 -3.28 15.02
CA LEU A 143 4.25 -2.32 15.00
C LEU A 143 3.79 -1.97 16.43
N HIS A 144 4.09 -0.74 16.85
CA HIS A 144 3.61 -0.06 18.05
C HIS A 144 3.59 1.45 17.79
N ASP A 145 2.64 2.17 18.40
CA ASP A 145 2.47 3.63 18.22
C ASP A 145 2.38 4.08 16.75
N HIS A 146 1.87 3.19 15.88
CA HIS A 146 1.72 3.41 14.45
C HIS A 146 0.34 3.93 14.07
N VAL A 147 0.23 4.58 12.91
CA VAL A 147 -1.04 5.04 12.35
C VAL A 147 -1.60 3.97 11.42
N VAL A 148 -2.85 3.56 11.65
CA VAL A 148 -3.53 2.59 10.77
C VAL A 148 -4.53 3.32 9.88
N VAL A 149 -4.42 3.15 8.56
CA VAL A 149 -5.33 3.74 7.57
C VAL A 149 -6.11 2.62 6.87
N LEU A 150 -7.40 2.55 7.16
CA LEU A 150 -8.34 1.55 6.65
C LEU A 150 -9.10 2.13 5.45
N GLY A 151 -8.59 1.84 4.25
CA GLY A 151 -9.06 2.32 2.97
C GLY A 151 -8.17 3.43 2.40
N PHE A 152 -7.58 3.16 1.23
CA PHE A 152 -6.67 4.05 0.49
C PHE A 152 -7.34 4.59 -0.78
N GLY A 153 -8.61 4.95 -0.67
CA GLY A 153 -9.32 5.71 -1.71
C GLY A 153 -8.94 7.19 -1.69
N VAL A 154 -9.76 8.04 -2.30
CA VAL A 154 -9.50 9.49 -2.42
C VAL A 154 -9.17 10.15 -1.08
N SER A 155 -9.99 9.98 -0.04
CA SER A 155 -9.74 10.63 1.25
C SER A 155 -8.58 9.98 2.02
N GLY A 156 -8.41 8.66 1.91
CA GLY A 156 -7.34 7.93 2.59
C GLY A 156 -5.95 8.26 2.03
N SER A 157 -5.82 8.37 0.70
CA SER A 157 -4.55 8.72 0.07
C SER A 157 -4.11 10.15 0.41
N GLU A 158 -5.04 11.11 0.40
CA GLU A 158 -4.74 12.50 0.80
C GLU A 158 -4.36 12.58 2.29
N ALA A 159 -5.03 11.81 3.16
CA ALA A 159 -4.68 11.75 4.58
C ALA A 159 -3.27 11.19 4.80
N VAL A 160 -2.88 10.14 4.07
CA VAL A 160 -1.51 9.57 4.17
C VAL A 160 -0.48 10.57 3.67
N SER A 161 -0.70 11.22 2.53
CA SER A 161 0.21 12.25 2.01
C SER A 161 0.41 13.38 3.02
N GLU A 162 -0.68 13.91 3.58
CA GLU A 162 -0.63 14.98 4.58
C GLU A 162 0.05 14.53 5.90
N LEU A 163 -0.14 13.28 6.34
CA LEU A 163 0.59 12.73 7.49
C LEU A 163 2.11 12.72 7.27
N ILE A 164 2.54 12.30 6.08
CA ILE A 164 3.96 12.26 5.70
C ILE A 164 4.52 13.69 5.61
N GLU A 165 3.79 14.62 5.01
CA GLU A 165 4.18 16.03 4.93
C GLU A 165 4.27 16.69 6.32
N ARG A 166 3.46 16.24 7.29
CA ARG A 166 3.56 16.63 8.71
C ARG A 166 4.72 15.99 9.47
N GLY A 167 5.55 15.19 8.80
CA GLY A 167 6.74 14.56 9.37
C GLY A 167 6.50 13.19 10.00
N THR A 168 5.36 12.56 9.75
CA THR A 168 5.15 11.15 10.14
C THR A 168 6.01 10.27 9.26
N ASP A 169 6.87 9.44 9.86
CA ASP A 169 7.64 8.44 9.10
C ASP A 169 6.68 7.49 8.36
N PRO A 170 6.75 7.36 7.02
CA PRO A 170 5.93 6.42 6.27
C PRO A 170 6.01 4.98 6.80
N ALA A 171 7.15 4.56 7.36
CA ALA A 171 7.30 3.22 7.95
C ALA A 171 6.44 3.02 9.21
N CYS A 172 5.93 4.08 9.82
CA CYS A 172 5.00 4.04 10.94
C CYS A 172 3.52 4.13 10.49
N ILE A 173 3.25 4.07 9.18
CA ILE A 173 1.90 4.08 8.62
C ILE A 173 1.60 2.70 8.04
N VAL A 174 0.49 2.09 8.48
CA VAL A 174 -0.02 0.82 7.96
C VAL A 174 -1.30 1.07 7.18
N VAL A 175 -1.28 0.80 5.88
CA VAL A 175 -2.41 0.99 4.97
C VAL A 175 -3.04 -0.35 4.63
N MET A 176 -4.36 -0.45 4.82
CA MET A 176 -5.16 -1.61 4.44
C MET A 176 -6.19 -1.22 3.38
N ASP A 177 -6.22 -1.91 2.25
CA ASP A 177 -7.24 -1.73 1.20
C ASP A 177 -7.42 -3.06 0.44
N ALA A 178 -8.57 -3.25 -0.19
CA ALA A 178 -8.85 -4.44 -1.00
C ALA A 178 -8.33 -4.31 -2.46
N SER A 179 -7.86 -3.13 -2.87
CA SER A 179 -7.38 -2.85 -4.22
C SER A 179 -5.84 -2.90 -4.28
N PRO A 180 -5.26 -3.86 -5.02
CA PRO A 180 -3.81 -3.94 -5.21
C PRO A 180 -3.20 -2.68 -5.83
N GLU A 181 -3.92 -2.02 -6.74
CA GLU A 181 -3.46 -0.80 -7.42
C GLU A 181 -3.31 0.38 -6.44
N ARG A 182 -4.18 0.47 -5.43
CA ARG A 182 -4.09 1.50 -4.39
C ARG A 182 -2.96 1.20 -3.41
N LEU A 183 -2.75 -0.06 -3.08
CA LEU A 183 -1.66 -0.47 -2.20
C LEU A 183 -0.30 -0.27 -2.85
N GLU A 184 -0.16 -0.49 -4.16
CA GLU A 184 1.07 -0.18 -4.90
C GLU A 184 1.42 1.32 -4.74
N GLN A 185 0.42 2.21 -4.77
CA GLN A 185 0.64 3.64 -4.55
C GLN A 185 1.08 3.95 -3.11
N ALA A 186 0.47 3.32 -2.11
CA ALA A 186 0.88 3.48 -0.72
C ALA A 186 2.30 2.93 -0.46
N GLU A 187 2.65 1.80 -1.07
CA GLU A 187 4.00 1.21 -0.98
C GLU A 187 5.06 2.13 -1.63
N LEU A 188 4.73 2.80 -2.74
CA LEU A 188 5.60 3.80 -3.37
C LEU A 188 5.85 5.04 -2.47
N LEU A 189 4.95 5.34 -1.53
CA LEU A 189 5.15 6.38 -0.51
C LEU A 189 6.00 5.89 0.67
N GLY A 190 6.38 4.61 0.70
CA GLY A 190 7.15 4.00 1.79
C GLY A 190 6.30 3.46 2.94
N CYS A 191 4.97 3.39 2.79
CA CYS A 191 4.08 2.86 3.81
C CYS A 191 4.13 1.33 3.91
N ASN A 192 3.82 0.79 5.08
CA ASN A 192 3.52 -0.63 5.22
C ASN A 192 2.11 -0.90 4.66
N VAL A 193 1.95 -1.95 3.86
CA VAL A 193 0.68 -2.22 3.16
C VAL A 193 0.18 -3.64 3.42
N ILE A 194 -1.14 -3.80 3.50
CA ILE A 194 -1.80 -5.10 3.58
C ILE A 194 -3.04 -5.15 2.69
N GLU A 195 -3.09 -6.14 1.80
CA GLU A 195 -4.27 -6.42 0.98
C GLU A 195 -5.27 -7.25 1.79
N ALA A 196 -6.28 -6.56 2.32
CA ALA A 196 -7.26 -7.17 3.21
C ALA A 196 -8.57 -6.38 3.29
N ASP A 197 -9.62 -7.06 3.72
CA ASP A 197 -10.92 -6.46 4.04
C ASP A 197 -10.94 -6.04 5.51
N ALA A 198 -10.98 -4.73 5.76
CA ALA A 198 -10.97 -4.14 7.10
C ALA A 198 -12.24 -4.44 7.92
N THR A 199 -13.28 -5.05 7.34
CA THR A 199 -14.48 -5.48 8.07
C THR A 199 -14.28 -6.79 8.84
N ARG A 200 -13.12 -7.45 8.69
CA ARG A 200 -12.81 -8.74 9.33
C ARG A 200 -11.84 -8.55 10.49
N ASP A 201 -12.21 -9.12 11.63
CA ASP A 201 -11.46 -9.06 12.89
C ASP A 201 -10.01 -9.57 12.70
N GLU A 202 -9.85 -10.72 12.06
CA GLU A 202 -8.54 -11.34 11.76
C GLU A 202 -7.57 -10.41 11.01
N ASN A 203 -8.10 -9.55 10.13
CA ASN A 203 -7.28 -8.61 9.36
C ASN A 203 -6.86 -7.40 10.19
N LEU A 204 -7.74 -6.93 11.09
CA LEU A 204 -7.43 -5.84 12.02
C LEU A 204 -6.43 -6.29 13.09
N GLU A 205 -6.54 -7.53 13.55
CA GLU A 205 -5.53 -8.15 14.43
C GLU A 205 -4.16 -8.26 13.74
N ALA A 206 -4.13 -8.60 12.44
CA ALA A 206 -2.90 -8.70 11.66
C ALA A 206 -2.14 -7.36 11.53
N VAL A 207 -2.80 -6.22 11.73
CA VAL A 207 -2.17 -4.89 11.78
C VAL A 207 -1.97 -4.36 13.20
N ARG A 208 -2.16 -5.23 14.22
CA ARG A 208 -2.05 -4.90 15.64
C ARG A 208 -2.85 -3.66 16.03
N ILE A 209 -4.13 -3.64 15.67
CA ILE A 209 -5.00 -2.47 15.85
C ILE A 209 -5.07 -1.98 17.31
N GLU A 210 -4.91 -2.88 18.29
CA GLU A 210 -4.89 -2.54 19.72
C GLU A 210 -3.68 -1.69 20.14
N ALA A 211 -2.54 -1.85 19.47
CA ALA A 211 -1.31 -1.10 19.74
C ALA A 211 -1.13 0.14 18.85
N ALA A 212 -2.12 0.42 17.99
CA ALA A 212 -2.09 1.58 17.11
C ALA A 212 -2.24 2.89 17.90
N LYS A 213 -1.56 3.93 17.46
CA LYS A 213 -1.69 5.29 18.00
C LYS A 213 -3.05 5.90 17.67
N THR A 214 -3.53 5.65 16.45
CA THR A 214 -4.80 6.16 15.94
C THR A 214 -5.20 5.39 14.68
N VAL A 215 -6.50 5.36 14.41
CA VAL A 215 -7.09 4.67 13.26
C VAL A 215 -7.86 5.66 12.40
N LEU A 216 -7.51 5.73 11.11
CA LEU A 216 -8.21 6.51 10.10
C LEU A 216 -9.04 5.57 9.21
N VAL A 217 -10.37 5.76 9.18
CA VAL A 217 -11.29 4.90 8.41
C VAL A 217 -11.84 5.67 7.21
N SER A 218 -11.51 5.20 6.01
CA SER A 218 -11.95 5.76 4.73
C SER A 218 -12.32 4.65 3.72
N ALA A 219 -13.28 3.81 4.10
CA ALA A 219 -13.74 2.68 3.28
C ALA A 219 -14.53 3.08 2.02
N GLY A 220 -14.81 4.37 1.82
CA GLY A 220 -15.49 4.91 0.65
C GLY A 220 -17.02 4.78 0.69
N ARG A 221 -17.55 3.79 1.41
CA ARG A 221 -18.99 3.61 1.70
C ARG A 221 -19.24 3.71 3.21
N ASP A 222 -20.32 4.39 3.58
CA ASP A 222 -20.63 4.66 4.99
C ASP A 222 -21.01 3.40 5.77
N ASP A 223 -21.68 2.42 5.14
CA ASP A 223 -22.03 1.15 5.77
C ASP A 223 -20.78 0.35 6.16
N SER A 224 -19.82 0.24 5.24
CA SER A 224 -18.51 -0.36 5.52
C SER A 224 -17.73 0.42 6.56
N SER A 225 -17.68 1.76 6.47
CA SER A 225 -17.00 2.60 7.46
C SER A 225 -17.56 2.39 8.87
N ILE A 226 -18.88 2.36 9.04
CA ILE A 226 -19.53 2.14 10.34
C ILE A 226 -19.23 0.73 10.87
N LEU A 227 -19.29 -0.30 10.01
CA LEU A 227 -18.93 -1.67 10.41
C LEU A 227 -17.47 -1.76 10.87
N ILE A 228 -16.54 -1.15 10.14
CA ILE A 228 -15.13 -1.10 10.53
C ILE A 228 -14.96 -0.40 11.88
N VAL A 229 -15.64 0.74 12.09
CA VAL A 229 -15.59 1.45 13.38
C VAL A 229 -16.07 0.56 14.53
N LEU A 230 -17.18 -0.16 14.35
CA LEU A 230 -17.69 -1.10 15.35
C LEU A 230 -16.65 -2.20 15.66
N THR A 231 -16.06 -2.79 14.63
CA THR A 231 -15.05 -3.85 14.80
C THR A 231 -13.78 -3.33 15.47
N VAL A 232 -13.28 -2.16 15.05
CA VAL A 232 -12.11 -1.53 15.67
C VAL A 232 -12.39 -1.19 17.13
N ARG A 233 -13.57 -0.63 17.45
CA ARG A 233 -13.93 -0.31 18.84
C ARG A 233 -14.11 -1.57 19.70
N HIS A 234 -14.53 -2.69 19.10
CA HIS A 234 -14.60 -3.98 19.79
C HIS A 234 -13.20 -4.52 20.15
N LEU A 235 -12.27 -4.51 19.19
CA LEU A 235 -10.92 -5.06 19.35
C LEU A 235 -9.96 -4.13 20.12
N ALA A 236 -10.12 -2.82 19.95
CA ALA A 236 -9.28 -1.78 20.54
C ALA A 236 -10.16 -0.71 21.22
N PRO A 237 -10.72 -0.97 22.41
CA PRO A 237 -11.71 -0.10 23.04
C PRO A 237 -11.26 1.33 23.33
N ASN A 238 -9.95 1.57 23.38
CA ASN A 238 -9.36 2.86 23.73
C ASN A 238 -8.64 3.57 22.58
N VAL A 239 -8.53 2.94 21.39
CA VAL A 239 -7.83 3.57 20.28
C VAL A 239 -8.65 4.76 19.76
N PRO A 240 -8.04 5.91 19.45
CA PRO A 240 -8.71 7.00 18.78
C PRO A 240 -9.10 6.60 17.34
N ILE A 241 -10.34 6.85 16.96
CA ILE A 241 -10.90 6.50 15.65
C ILE A 241 -11.42 7.76 14.97
N SER A 242 -10.84 8.10 13.82
CA SER A 242 -11.35 9.13 12.92
C SER A 242 -11.93 8.48 11.66
N VAL A 243 -13.18 8.77 11.33
CA VAL A 243 -13.88 8.13 10.20
C VAL A 243 -14.44 9.14 9.22
N VAL A 244 -14.34 8.81 7.94
CA VAL A 244 -14.99 9.54 6.85
C VAL A 244 -16.36 8.95 6.58
N VAL A 245 -17.38 9.81 6.63
CA VAL A 245 -18.79 9.50 6.34
C VAL A 245 -19.34 10.53 5.35
N ARG A 246 -20.09 10.10 4.34
CA ARG A 246 -20.59 10.99 3.27
C ARG A 246 -22.00 11.50 3.53
N ALA A 247 -22.90 10.64 4.03
CA ALA A 247 -24.27 11.02 4.31
C ALA A 247 -24.40 11.63 5.71
N ALA A 248 -25.08 12.76 5.81
CA ALA A 248 -25.27 13.46 7.09
C ALA A 248 -25.98 12.60 8.15
N ASP A 249 -26.97 11.80 7.72
CA ASP A 249 -27.75 10.92 8.62
C ASP A 249 -26.87 9.81 9.24
N ASN A 250 -25.77 9.44 8.58
CA ASN A 250 -24.84 8.43 9.06
C ASN A 250 -23.81 8.97 10.04
N GLU A 251 -23.67 10.30 10.19
CA GLU A 251 -22.69 10.88 11.11
C GLU A 251 -22.98 10.50 12.56
N GLN A 252 -24.25 10.51 12.95
CA GLN A 252 -24.65 10.11 14.30
C GLN A 252 -24.44 8.60 14.52
N LEU A 253 -24.72 7.77 13.52
CA LEU A 253 -24.49 6.32 13.59
C LEU A 253 -23.00 6.01 13.75
N ALA A 254 -22.12 6.72 13.05
CA ALA A 254 -20.67 6.54 13.20
C ALA A 254 -20.17 6.94 14.61
N ARG A 255 -20.69 8.02 15.20
CA ARG A 255 -20.38 8.37 16.60
C ARG A 255 -20.89 7.31 17.57
N GLN A 256 -22.12 6.83 17.38
CA GLN A 256 -22.71 5.75 18.20
C GLN A 256 -21.95 4.43 18.08
N ALA A 257 -21.36 4.15 16.91
CA ALA A 257 -20.47 3.01 16.70
C ALA A 257 -19.13 3.13 17.45
N GLY A 258 -18.80 4.32 17.95
CA GLY A 258 -17.60 4.58 18.72
C GLY A 258 -16.51 5.33 17.94
N ALA A 259 -16.83 6.03 16.86
CA ALA A 259 -15.88 6.98 16.26
C ALA A 259 -15.74 8.23 17.15
N ASP A 260 -14.49 8.61 17.44
CA ASP A 260 -14.19 9.82 18.21
C ASP A 260 -14.37 11.06 17.34
N ASN A 261 -13.90 11.00 16.09
CA ASN A 261 -14.03 12.06 15.11
C ASN A 261 -14.75 11.58 13.85
N VAL A 262 -15.78 12.31 13.42
CA VAL A 262 -16.52 12.02 12.18
C VAL A 262 -16.36 13.18 11.22
N ILE A 263 -15.80 12.90 10.04
CA ILE A 263 -15.51 13.88 9.01
C ILE A 263 -16.45 13.66 7.82
N ASN A 264 -17.22 14.71 7.49
CA ASN A 264 -18.06 14.72 6.30
C ASN A 264 -17.49 15.65 5.21
N PRO A 265 -16.71 15.11 4.25
CA PRO A 265 -16.07 15.92 3.21
C PRO A 265 -17.07 16.52 2.22
N VAL A 266 -18.24 15.89 2.03
CA VAL A 266 -19.29 16.40 1.13
C VAL A 266 -19.90 17.67 1.72
N ARG A 267 -20.25 17.63 3.01
CA ARG A 267 -20.77 18.79 3.73
C ARG A 267 -19.73 19.91 3.83
N PHE A 268 -18.47 19.56 4.13
CA PHE A 268 -17.38 20.52 4.21
C PHE A 268 -17.12 21.24 2.88
N THR A 269 -16.99 20.48 1.79
CA THR A 269 -16.83 21.04 0.44
C THR A 269 -18.03 21.91 0.04
N GLY A 270 -19.25 21.50 0.39
CA GLY A 270 -20.46 22.28 0.13
C GLY A 270 -20.47 23.64 0.84
N LEU A 271 -20.00 23.69 2.10
CA LEU A 271 -19.85 24.95 2.84
C LEU A 271 -18.80 25.87 2.19
N LEU A 272 -17.66 25.31 1.76
CA LEU A 272 -16.63 26.08 1.04
C LEU A 272 -17.16 26.63 -0.29
N LEU A 273 -17.90 25.82 -1.05
CA LEU A 273 -18.49 26.23 -2.32
C LEU A 273 -19.51 27.36 -2.13
N ALA A 274 -20.38 27.24 -1.12
CA ALA A 274 -21.32 28.31 -0.77
C ALA A 274 -20.58 29.58 -0.31
N GLY A 275 -19.54 29.44 0.50
CA GLY A 275 -18.69 30.56 0.95
C GLY A 275 -18.01 31.28 -0.22
N SER A 276 -17.55 30.52 -1.22
CA SER A 276 -16.90 31.08 -2.41
C SER A 276 -17.81 31.99 -3.24
N ALA A 277 -19.15 31.81 -3.17
CA ALA A 277 -20.11 32.70 -3.82
C ALA A 277 -20.11 34.12 -3.23
N GLN A 278 -19.67 34.27 -1.96
CA GLN A 278 -19.53 35.58 -1.30
C GLN A 278 -18.10 36.14 -1.44
N GLY A 279 -17.17 35.36 -2.00
CA GLY A 279 -15.78 35.75 -2.28
C GLY A 279 -14.81 34.58 -2.16
N ALA A 280 -13.80 34.53 -3.04
CA ALA A 280 -12.81 33.43 -3.07
C ALA A 280 -11.89 33.38 -1.83
N HIS A 281 -11.66 34.52 -1.18
CA HIS A 281 -10.67 34.65 -0.12
C HIS A 281 -10.92 33.77 1.12
N ILE A 282 -12.19 33.49 1.45
CA ILE A 282 -12.54 32.65 2.61
C ILE A 282 -12.17 31.19 2.34
N ALA A 283 -12.51 30.69 1.15
CA ALA A 283 -12.20 29.32 0.77
C ALA A 283 -10.68 29.11 0.67
N ASP A 284 -9.96 30.09 0.09
CA ASP A 284 -8.50 30.07 0.01
C ASP A 284 -7.86 30.00 1.41
N TYR A 285 -8.32 30.84 2.35
CA TYR A 285 -7.77 30.86 3.72
C TYR A 285 -8.12 29.61 4.53
N LEU A 286 -9.30 29.03 4.33
CA LEU A 286 -9.66 27.73 4.93
C LEU A 286 -8.81 26.58 4.38
N GLY A 287 -8.44 26.65 3.10
CA GLY A 287 -7.47 25.74 2.50
C GLY A 287 -6.09 25.88 3.12
N ASP A 288 -5.61 27.13 3.29
CA ASP A 288 -4.35 27.42 3.98
C ASP A 288 -4.34 26.82 5.41
N LEU A 289 -5.44 26.94 6.17
CA LEU A 289 -5.54 26.40 7.53
C LEU A 289 -5.58 24.88 7.61
N ALA A 290 -6.02 24.20 6.55
CA ALA A 290 -6.22 22.75 6.55
C ALA A 290 -4.95 21.96 6.18
N SER A 291 -4.06 22.54 5.36
CA SER A 291 -2.84 21.88 4.89
C SER A 291 -1.60 22.38 5.64
N VAL A 292 -0.66 21.48 5.90
CA VAL A 292 0.64 21.82 6.50
C VAL A 292 1.47 22.77 5.63
N THR A 293 1.26 22.74 4.31
CA THR A 293 1.94 23.62 3.33
C THR A 293 1.24 24.96 3.12
N GLY A 294 0.12 25.20 3.81
CA GLY A 294 -0.57 26.48 3.79
C GLY A 294 0.29 27.60 4.36
N ARG A 295 -0.14 28.86 4.17
CA ARG A 295 0.60 30.03 4.69
C ARG A 295 0.48 30.22 6.21
N VAL A 296 -0.48 29.56 6.82
CA VAL A 296 -0.73 29.56 8.25
C VAL A 296 -1.05 28.15 8.71
N GLN A 297 -0.73 27.83 9.96
CA GLN A 297 -1.03 26.53 10.56
C GLN A 297 -2.00 26.71 11.72
N LEU A 298 -2.99 25.82 11.78
CA LEU A 298 -3.86 25.66 12.95
C LEU A 298 -3.20 24.66 13.90
N VAL A 299 -2.79 25.14 15.07
CA VAL A 299 -2.05 24.33 16.06
C VAL A 299 -2.89 24.17 17.31
N GLU A 300 -3.06 22.93 17.74
CA GLU A 300 -3.66 22.56 19.01
C GLU A 300 -2.55 22.16 19.99
N ARG A 301 -2.48 22.80 21.15
CA ARG A 301 -1.45 22.52 22.16
C ARG A 301 -1.95 22.82 23.57
N PRO A 302 -1.34 22.22 24.62
CA PRO A 302 -1.58 22.66 25.98
C PRO A 302 -1.11 24.10 26.22
N VAL A 303 -1.78 24.79 27.14
CA VAL A 303 -1.36 26.10 27.67
C VAL A 303 0.00 25.97 28.37
N LEU A 304 0.90 26.91 28.10
CA LEU A 304 2.22 26.97 28.74
C LEU A 304 2.10 27.55 30.16
N PRO A 305 2.97 27.17 31.11
CA PRO A 305 2.91 27.68 32.48
C PRO A 305 2.97 29.21 32.60
N GLU A 306 3.65 29.88 31.67
CA GLU A 306 3.80 31.33 31.62
C GLU A 306 2.59 32.08 31.03
N GLU A 307 1.70 31.35 30.34
CA GLU A 307 0.45 31.84 29.76
C GLU A 307 -0.72 31.75 30.76
N ILE A 308 -0.55 31.00 31.86
CA ILE A 308 -1.59 30.86 32.89
C ILE A 308 -1.92 32.21 33.50
N GLY A 309 -3.21 32.54 33.58
CA GLY A 309 -3.72 33.82 34.06
C GLY A 309 -3.72 34.93 33.01
N ARG A 310 -3.20 34.68 31.80
CA ARG A 310 -3.23 35.63 30.68
C ARG A 310 -4.45 35.40 29.79
N PRO A 311 -4.86 36.40 28.99
CA PRO A 311 -5.90 36.20 27.99
C PRO A 311 -5.40 35.38 26.80
N LEU A 312 -6.31 34.70 26.11
CA LEU A 312 -6.07 33.94 24.87
C LEU A 312 -5.46 34.80 23.73
N SER A 313 -5.60 36.12 23.82
CA SER A 313 -4.99 37.07 22.89
C SER A 313 -3.50 37.33 23.16
N ASP A 314 -2.96 36.90 24.30
CA ASP A 314 -1.56 37.11 24.72
C ASP A 314 -0.85 35.75 24.93
N LEU A 315 -0.72 34.99 23.84
CA LEU A 315 0.01 33.71 23.82
C LEU A 315 1.51 33.95 23.66
N ALA A 316 2.32 33.17 24.37
CA ALA A 316 3.77 33.26 24.35
C ALA A 316 4.37 32.82 22.99
N SER A 317 3.63 31.99 22.24
CA SER A 317 3.95 31.60 20.86
C SER A 317 3.94 32.77 19.87
N GLY A 318 3.33 33.91 20.22
CA GLY A 318 3.07 35.01 19.30
C GLY A 318 1.97 34.71 18.26
N GLY A 319 1.33 33.56 18.36
CA GLY A 319 0.19 33.17 17.53
C GLY A 319 -1.11 33.86 17.92
N ARG A 320 -2.13 33.71 17.09
CA ARG A 320 -3.48 34.20 17.41
C ARG A 320 -4.32 33.08 17.98
N GLY A 321 -4.61 33.14 19.28
CA GLY A 321 -5.54 32.22 19.92
C GLY A 321 -6.97 32.37 19.40
N LEU A 322 -7.61 31.25 19.10
CA LEU A 322 -8.97 31.19 18.55
C LEU A 322 -9.98 30.54 19.50
N ARG A 323 -9.56 29.51 20.23
CA ARG A 323 -10.46 28.70 21.06
C ARG A 323 -9.68 28.02 22.18
N ILE A 324 -10.37 27.81 23.30
CA ILE A 324 -9.89 27.02 24.43
C ILE A 324 -10.77 25.79 24.55
N TYR A 325 -10.17 24.63 24.84
CA TYR A 325 -10.87 23.45 25.32
C TYR A 325 -10.54 23.24 26.80
N ARG A 326 -11.59 23.29 27.64
CA ARG A 326 -11.51 23.16 29.09
C ARG A 326 -12.57 22.18 29.56
N ASN A 327 -12.17 21.13 30.28
CA ASN A 327 -13.09 20.10 30.80
C ASN A 327 -14.01 19.47 29.73
N GLY A 328 -13.54 19.34 28.49
CA GLY A 328 -14.32 18.83 27.36
C GLY A 328 -15.30 19.84 26.71
N GLY A 329 -15.40 21.06 27.25
CA GLY A 329 -16.14 22.16 26.63
C GLY A 329 -15.23 23.05 25.78
N ALA A 330 -15.82 23.75 24.79
CA ALA A 330 -15.11 24.69 23.93
C ALA A 330 -15.53 26.13 24.25
N CYS A 331 -14.58 26.99 24.63
CA CYS A 331 -14.78 28.42 24.88
C CYS A 331 -14.24 29.23 23.70
N GLY A 332 -15.08 30.10 23.11
CA GLY A 332 -14.67 30.98 22.02
C GLY A 332 -13.79 32.15 22.50
N PHE A 333 -12.98 32.72 21.60
CA PHE A 333 -12.13 33.88 21.90
C PHE A 333 -12.91 35.16 22.31
N TRP A 334 -14.23 35.18 22.13
CA TRP A 334 -15.13 36.28 22.52
C TRP A 334 -15.81 36.06 23.88
N GLU A 335 -15.59 34.90 24.51
CA GLU A 335 -16.18 34.55 25.81
C GLU A 335 -15.27 35.02 26.95
N HIS A 336 -15.86 35.28 28.12
CA HIS A 336 -15.12 35.81 29.27
C HIS A 336 -14.05 34.82 29.77
N GLU A 337 -14.31 33.53 29.60
CA GLU A 337 -13.39 32.44 29.90
C GLU A 337 -12.07 32.53 29.12
N ALA A 338 -12.05 33.24 27.98
CA ALA A 338 -10.86 33.47 27.19
C ALA A 338 -9.97 34.60 27.73
N GLU A 339 -10.40 35.35 28.75
CA GLU A 339 -9.59 36.39 29.39
C GLU A 339 -8.55 35.82 30.37
N CYS A 340 -8.70 34.56 30.78
CA CYS A 340 -7.84 33.93 31.78
C CYS A 340 -7.65 32.43 31.50
N LEU A 341 -6.49 32.11 30.91
CA LEU A 341 -6.05 30.74 30.65
C LEU A 341 -5.71 30.01 31.95
N GLN A 342 -6.02 28.71 32.00
CA GLN A 342 -5.84 27.87 33.17
C GLN A 342 -4.89 26.70 32.88
N ALA A 343 -4.28 26.16 33.93
CA ALA A 343 -3.50 24.94 33.82
C ALA A 343 -4.38 23.78 33.32
N GLY A 344 -3.93 23.07 32.30
CA GLY A 344 -4.65 21.95 31.69
C GLY A 344 -5.60 22.34 30.56
N ASP A 345 -5.75 23.62 30.26
CA ASP A 345 -6.41 24.06 29.04
C ASP A 345 -5.64 23.61 27.80
N ILE A 346 -6.37 23.25 26.75
CA ILE A 346 -5.85 23.09 25.40
C ILE A 346 -6.27 24.31 24.58
N VAL A 347 -5.32 24.98 23.93
CA VAL A 347 -5.58 26.12 23.05
C VAL A 347 -5.47 25.72 21.59
N VAL A 348 -6.34 26.30 20.78
CA VAL A 348 -6.20 26.31 19.32
C VAL A 348 -5.78 27.70 18.89
N GLU A 349 -4.67 27.79 18.19
CA GLU A 349 -4.12 29.04 17.68
C GLU A 349 -3.76 28.97 16.20
N ILE A 350 -3.67 30.14 15.56
CA ILE A 350 -3.12 30.30 14.22
C ILE A 350 -1.71 30.85 14.32
N LEU A 351 -0.76 30.15 13.71
CA LEU A 351 0.62 30.59 13.54
C LEU A 351 0.92 30.78 12.04
N PRO A 352 1.80 31.72 11.65
CA PRO A 352 2.37 31.70 10.31
C PRO A 352 3.16 30.40 10.14
N THR A 353 3.07 29.79 8.97
CA THR A 353 3.93 28.64 8.65
C THR A 353 5.36 29.13 8.63
N GLU A 354 6.19 28.64 9.56
CA GLU A 354 7.62 28.92 9.52
C GLU A 354 8.16 28.42 8.17
N ALA A 355 8.97 29.25 7.50
CA ALA A 355 9.69 28.81 6.31
C ALA A 355 10.77 27.82 6.75
N THR A 356 10.38 26.60 7.08
CA THR A 356 11.31 25.53 7.40
C THR A 356 12.21 25.33 6.19
N GLU A 357 13.51 25.17 6.41
CA GLU A 357 14.53 24.83 5.42
C GLU A 357 14.31 23.43 4.79
N ALA A 358 13.07 23.03 4.51
CA ALA A 358 12.66 21.78 3.88
C ALA A 358 12.88 21.78 2.35
N GLY A 359 13.91 22.50 1.88
CA GLY A 359 14.29 22.60 0.47
C GLY A 359 15.77 22.30 0.19
N VAL A 360 16.57 21.95 1.21
CA VAL A 360 17.99 21.58 1.02
C VAL A 360 18.28 20.28 1.75
N ARG A 361 17.80 19.16 1.17
CA ARG A 361 18.43 17.83 1.14
C ARG A 361 17.41 16.80 0.66
N LEU A 362 17.28 16.68 -0.65
CA LEU A 362 17.52 15.46 -1.44
C LEU A 362 17.37 15.78 -2.93
#